data_AF-A0AAN4WZ42-F1
#
_entry.id   AF-A0AAN4WZ42-F1
#
_cell.length_a   1.000
_cell.length_b   1.000
_cell.length_c   1.000
_cell.angle_alpha   90.00
_cell.angle_beta   90.00
_cell.angle_gamma   90.00
#
_symmetry.space_group_name_H-M   'P 1'
#
loop_
_entity.id
_entity.type
_entity.pdbx_description
1 polymer ?
#
loop_
_entity_poly.entity_id
_entity_poly.type
_entity_poly.pdbx_seq_one_letter_code
_entity_poly.pdbx_strand_id
1 'polypeptide(L)'
;MCNSADRRREFELPLFSKSDISKLLNRLSTELHTPIEHGLRRLLGEHCQGYPWLLKKLCVHVFQVLRLKPAAQRELLDRALDVEALFKKDFLDLDHRQIACLERIAGDSPADHFKMVDQFGDQTVDSLIHRRLVVRSSGKLVLYWDIFRDFVLYKQAPAIPARYVPVSAPSTAKLVIETCSTLSAVPKLANKLSLQGGTIDNVARDLVMLGVCSYDRKNERLRLLHTDIQESLAAAFRFFGSHALLRRAVDAHGKGFRQLPLATLIGLWSTEFSTEEYAPATIAAVSRRMVLWFQSLGILTVDSGDLVTHRVDQGPPADLNEFQAERRRRTGRRLFLGEAPPPRVLDVVRRLREPNYIREPSDRNALYALNALRLVTSTVDPALLDRPRKGLEERWLALKVLAQPTVRVAVELKRRNSEVSGVHVGQAFETRFQMGVSEASLRRYGSGVLVWVNWLQELGIVEP
;
A
#
# COMPACT_ATOMS: atom_id res chain seq x y z
N MET A 1 -0.78 -50.35 -13.03
CA MET A 1 -0.29 -48.95 -12.85
C MET A 1 -1.17 -48.29 -11.79
N CYS A 2 -0.69 -48.16 -10.55
CA CYS A 2 -1.40 -47.37 -9.54
C CYS A 2 -1.18 -45.89 -9.83
N ASN A 3 -2.25 -45.18 -10.18
CA ASN A 3 -2.20 -43.75 -10.44
C ASN A 3 -2.05 -43.00 -9.11
N SER A 4 -0.84 -42.55 -8.79
CA SER A 4 -0.49 -41.86 -7.53
C SER A 4 -1.22 -40.53 -7.33
N ALA A 5 -1.94 -40.03 -8.33
CA ALA A 5 -2.76 -38.83 -8.26
C ALA A 5 -3.92 -38.98 -7.25
N ASP A 6 -4.49 -40.18 -7.11
CA ASP A 6 -5.75 -40.42 -6.38
C ASP A 6 -5.58 -40.45 -4.84
N ARG A 7 -4.34 -40.37 -4.35
CA ARG A 7 -4.00 -40.35 -2.91
C ARG A 7 -3.27 -39.08 -2.47
N ARG A 8 -3.09 -38.10 -3.37
CA ARG A 8 -2.41 -36.86 -3.05
C ARG A 8 -3.27 -36.02 -2.12
N ARG A 9 -2.76 -35.75 -0.91
CA ARG A 9 -3.33 -34.76 0.00
C ARG A 9 -2.48 -33.50 -0.10
N GLU A 10 -3.13 -32.39 -0.40
CA GLU A 10 -2.51 -31.08 -0.40
C GLU A 10 -2.76 -30.41 0.93
N PHE A 11 -1.69 -29.90 1.54
CA PHE A 11 -1.75 -29.17 2.80
C PHE A 11 -1.22 -27.77 2.52
N GLU A 12 -2.03 -26.76 2.82
CA GLU A 12 -1.57 -25.38 2.80
C GLU A 12 -0.82 -25.09 4.10
N LEU A 13 0.45 -24.73 4.00
CA LEU A 13 1.24 -24.35 5.16
C LEU A 13 1.08 -22.85 5.39
N PRO A 14 0.55 -22.42 6.55
CA PRO A 14 0.42 -21.00 6.84
C PRO A 14 1.79 -20.36 7.06
N LEU A 15 1.83 -19.03 6.95
CA LEU A 15 2.98 -18.25 7.39
C LEU A 15 3.17 -18.36 8.89
N PHE A 16 4.39 -18.05 9.34
CA PHE A 16 4.68 -18.00 10.76
C PHE A 16 3.92 -16.89 11.47
N SER A 17 3.26 -17.27 12.57
CA SER A 17 2.71 -16.34 13.55
C SER A 17 3.83 -15.61 14.30
N LYS A 18 3.49 -14.57 15.08
CA LYS A 18 4.47 -13.94 15.99
C LYS A 18 5.02 -14.94 17.00
N SER A 19 4.22 -15.93 17.40
CA SER A 19 4.65 -16.97 18.34
C SER A 19 5.71 -17.88 17.71
N ASP A 20 5.55 -18.25 16.44
CA ASP A 20 6.48 -19.12 15.72
C ASP A 20 7.81 -18.42 15.48
N ILE A 21 7.76 -17.16 15.06
CA ILE A 21 8.94 -16.30 14.93
C ILE A 21 9.66 -16.22 16.28
N SER A 22 8.94 -15.94 17.37
CA SER A 22 9.51 -15.81 18.71
C SER A 22 10.17 -17.11 19.19
N LYS A 23 9.54 -18.27 18.96
CA LYS A 23 10.12 -19.59 19.29
C LYS A 23 11.43 -19.82 18.54
N LEU A 24 11.50 -19.47 17.26
CA LEU A 24 12.69 -19.68 16.45
C LEU A 24 13.82 -18.70 16.83
N LEU A 25 13.50 -17.45 17.15
CA LEU A 25 14.46 -16.47 17.67
C LEU A 25 14.98 -16.87 19.07
N ASN A 26 14.15 -17.49 19.90
CA ASN A 26 14.60 -18.05 21.18
C ASN A 26 15.62 -19.18 20.96
N ARG A 27 15.38 -20.08 20.00
CA ARG A 27 16.37 -21.11 19.62
C ARG A 27 17.69 -20.50 19.13
N LEU A 28 17.63 -19.47 18.28
CA LEU A 28 18.84 -18.76 17.85
C LEU A 28 19.61 -18.19 19.05
N SER A 29 18.92 -17.64 20.04
CA SER A 29 19.53 -17.14 21.27
C SER A 29 20.23 -18.24 22.06
N THR A 30 19.62 -19.43 22.14
CA THR A 30 20.22 -20.62 22.78
C THR A 30 21.48 -21.07 22.05
N GLU A 31 21.45 -21.16 20.72
CA GLU A 31 22.60 -21.56 19.89
C GLU A 31 23.75 -20.54 19.94
N LEU A 32 23.45 -19.25 20.13
CA LEU A 32 24.46 -18.20 20.30
C LEU A 32 25.02 -18.12 21.73
N HIS A 33 24.43 -18.84 22.68
CA HIS A 33 24.71 -18.70 24.12
C HIS A 33 24.64 -17.25 24.65
N THR A 34 23.92 -16.38 23.94
CA THR A 34 23.85 -14.94 24.21
C THR A 34 22.41 -14.46 23.94
N PRO A 35 21.84 -13.60 24.80
CA PRO A 35 20.54 -13.00 24.53
C PRO A 35 20.58 -12.15 23.26
N ILE A 36 19.59 -12.32 22.40
CA ILE A 36 19.36 -11.43 21.25
C ILE A 36 18.65 -10.17 21.76
N GLU A 37 19.24 -9.00 21.54
CA GLU A 37 18.65 -7.72 21.92
C GLU A 37 17.26 -7.53 21.30
N HIS A 38 16.35 -6.88 22.02
CA HIS A 38 14.97 -6.66 21.57
C HIS A 38 14.89 -5.97 20.20
N GLY A 39 15.79 -5.03 19.92
CA GLY A 39 15.86 -4.35 18.62
C GLY A 39 16.10 -5.33 17.46
N LEU A 40 17.05 -6.26 17.62
CA LEU A 40 17.42 -7.22 16.59
C LEU A 40 16.33 -8.29 16.43
N ARG A 41 15.71 -8.73 17.53
CA ARG A 41 14.53 -9.61 17.47
C ARG A 41 13.42 -9.00 16.64
N ARG A 42 13.13 -7.72 16.88
CA ARG A 42 12.09 -7.00 16.15
C ARG A 42 12.43 -6.83 14.67
N LEU A 43 13.67 -6.45 14.35
CA LEU A 43 14.16 -6.34 12.97
C LEU A 43 13.98 -7.66 12.21
N LEU A 44 14.43 -8.78 12.80
CA LEU A 44 14.31 -10.11 12.18
C LEU A 44 12.84 -10.52 11.96
N GLY A 45 11.98 -10.23 12.93
CA GLY A 45 10.54 -10.50 12.81
C GLY A 45 9.88 -9.69 11.70
N GLU A 46 10.21 -8.40 11.58
CA GLU A 46 9.65 -7.51 10.55
C GLU A 46 10.19 -7.85 9.14
N HIS A 47 11.49 -8.09 9.00
CA HIS A 47 12.12 -8.38 7.70
C HIS A 47 11.82 -9.79 7.16
N CYS A 48 11.49 -10.77 8.02
CA CYS A 48 11.15 -12.11 7.55
C CYS A 48 9.77 -12.21 6.89
N GLN A 49 8.89 -11.21 7.10
CA GLN A 49 7.56 -11.12 6.50
C GLN A 49 6.68 -12.38 6.71
N GLY A 50 6.92 -13.12 7.79
CA GLY A 50 6.22 -14.38 8.11
C GLY A 50 6.73 -15.61 7.36
N TYR A 51 7.72 -15.49 6.46
CA TYR A 51 8.25 -16.62 5.72
C TYR A 51 9.26 -17.42 6.56
N PRO A 52 8.99 -18.71 6.85
CA PRO A 52 9.89 -19.56 7.65
C PRO A 52 11.31 -19.62 7.09
N TRP A 53 11.38 -19.71 5.76
CA TRP A 53 12.62 -19.86 5.02
C TRP A 53 13.45 -18.57 5.12
N LEU A 54 12.82 -17.41 5.00
CA LEU A 54 13.50 -16.12 5.07
C LEU A 54 14.01 -15.87 6.50
N LEU A 55 13.19 -16.15 7.51
CA LEU A 55 13.60 -16.05 8.91
C LEU A 55 14.85 -16.91 9.16
N LYS A 56 14.86 -18.17 8.71
CA LYS A 56 16.03 -19.04 8.86
C LYS A 56 17.27 -18.46 8.17
N LYS A 57 17.14 -17.92 6.95
CA LYS A 57 18.27 -17.29 6.22
C LYS A 57 18.85 -16.12 7.00
N LEU A 58 17.98 -15.24 7.50
CA LEU A 58 18.35 -14.10 8.34
C LEU A 58 19.02 -14.56 9.64
N CYS A 59 18.47 -15.56 10.32
CA CYS A 59 19.05 -16.13 11.53
C CYS A 59 20.44 -16.74 11.28
N VAL A 60 20.65 -17.45 10.18
CA VAL A 60 21.97 -18.01 9.82
C VAL A 60 22.98 -16.89 9.57
N HIS A 61 22.59 -15.83 8.85
CA HIS A 61 23.45 -14.66 8.64
C HIS A 61 23.85 -14.00 9.95
N VAL A 62 22.86 -13.70 10.80
CA VAL A 62 23.09 -13.12 12.13
C VAL A 62 23.97 -14.04 12.98
N PHE A 63 23.71 -15.34 12.96
CA PHE A 63 24.51 -16.33 13.69
C PHE A 63 25.99 -16.26 13.30
N GLN A 64 26.29 -16.27 12.00
CA GLN A 64 27.67 -16.19 11.50
C GLN A 64 28.37 -14.91 11.94
N VAL A 65 27.68 -13.76 11.86
CA VAL A 65 28.25 -12.46 12.25
C VAL A 65 28.51 -12.42 13.76
N LEU A 66 27.53 -12.83 14.57
CA LEU A 66 27.62 -12.75 16.03
C LEU A 66 28.56 -13.78 16.65
N ARG A 67 28.73 -14.94 16.01
CA ARG A 67 29.73 -15.92 16.45
C ARG A 67 31.15 -15.37 16.33
N LEU A 68 31.42 -14.56 15.30
CA LEU A 68 32.72 -13.94 15.07
C LEU A 68 32.89 -12.63 15.84
N LYS A 69 31.80 -11.86 15.99
CA LYS A 69 31.80 -10.54 16.63
C LYS A 69 30.53 -10.36 17.49
N PRO A 70 30.51 -10.86 18.74
CA PRO A 70 29.32 -10.79 19.60
C PRO A 70 28.83 -9.35 19.86
N ALA A 71 29.74 -8.37 19.90
CA ALA A 71 29.40 -6.95 20.07
C ALA A 71 28.71 -6.30 18.85
N ALA A 72 28.66 -6.99 17.70
CA ALA A 72 28.09 -6.46 16.46
C ALA A 72 26.56 -6.54 16.38
N GLN A 73 25.85 -6.98 17.44
CA GLN A 73 24.37 -7.02 17.44
C GLN A 73 23.76 -5.68 17.06
N ARG A 74 24.36 -4.58 17.53
CA ARG A 74 23.88 -3.23 17.23
C ARG A 74 24.24 -2.78 15.82
N GLU A 75 25.39 -3.18 15.28
CA GLU A 75 25.79 -2.89 13.90
C GLU A 75 24.89 -3.60 12.87
N LEU A 76 24.33 -4.75 13.23
CA LEU A 76 23.33 -5.45 12.42
C LEU A 76 21.99 -4.72 12.33
N LEU A 77 21.70 -3.77 13.24
CA LEU A 77 20.49 -2.95 13.18
C LEU A 77 20.57 -1.89 12.08
N ASP A 78 21.78 -1.42 11.77
CA ASP A 78 22.01 -0.32 10.82
C ASP A 78 22.01 -0.82 9.35
N ARG A 79 22.10 -2.13 9.15
CA ARG A 79 21.99 -2.76 7.84
C ARG A 79 20.56 -3.28 7.66
N ALA A 80 19.76 -2.56 6.87
CA ALA A 80 18.54 -3.14 6.32
C ALA A 80 18.92 -4.50 5.70
N LEU A 81 18.26 -5.57 6.13
CA LEU A 81 18.59 -6.93 5.70
C LEU A 81 18.19 -7.09 4.22
N ASP A 82 19.09 -6.68 3.34
CA ASP A 82 18.94 -6.81 1.89
C ASP A 82 18.92 -8.29 1.53
N VAL A 83 17.74 -8.77 1.17
CA VAL A 83 17.50 -10.17 0.79
C VAL A 83 18.39 -10.55 -0.39
N GLU A 84 18.55 -9.68 -1.37
CA GLU A 84 19.39 -9.95 -2.54
C GLU A 84 20.86 -10.08 -2.15
N ALA A 85 21.36 -9.20 -1.25
CA ALA A 85 22.71 -9.33 -0.72
C ALA A 85 22.92 -10.65 0.05
N LEU A 86 21.90 -11.16 0.75
CA LEU A 86 21.97 -12.47 1.42
C LEU A 86 22.12 -13.61 0.42
N PHE A 87 21.38 -13.58 -0.69
CA PHE A 87 21.50 -14.56 -1.77
C PHE A 87 22.86 -14.45 -2.47
N LYS A 88 23.32 -13.23 -2.80
CA LYS A 88 24.64 -12.99 -3.41
C LYS A 88 25.79 -13.48 -2.53
N LYS A 89 25.66 -13.34 -1.21
CA LYS A 89 26.68 -13.81 -0.26
C LYS A 89 26.91 -15.33 -0.36
N ASP A 90 25.88 -16.11 -0.69
CA ASP A 90 26.06 -17.56 -0.86
C ASP A 90 26.99 -17.91 -2.04
N PHE A 91 27.17 -17.00 -3.00
CA PHE A 91 28.05 -17.17 -4.15
C PHE A 91 29.45 -16.59 -3.94
N LEU A 92 29.60 -15.59 -3.06
CA LEU A 92 30.88 -14.89 -2.86
C LEU A 92 32.01 -15.83 -2.42
N ASP A 93 31.68 -16.89 -1.69
CA ASP A 93 32.65 -17.85 -1.15
C ASP A 93 32.81 -19.10 -2.05
N LEU A 94 32.30 -19.07 -3.28
CA LEU A 94 32.35 -20.18 -4.24
C LEU A 94 33.29 -19.88 -5.41
N ASP A 95 34.03 -20.91 -5.85
CA ASP A 95 34.81 -20.83 -7.07
C ASP A 95 33.96 -21.02 -8.33
N HIS A 96 34.53 -20.71 -9.51
CA HIS A 96 33.82 -20.83 -10.79
C HIS A 96 33.32 -22.24 -11.08
N ARG A 97 34.01 -23.28 -10.62
CA ARG A 97 33.65 -24.69 -10.87
C ARG A 97 32.48 -25.11 -9.99
N GLN A 98 32.45 -24.65 -8.74
CA GLN A 98 31.33 -24.80 -7.81
C GLN A 98 30.07 -24.09 -8.30
N ILE A 99 30.23 -22.87 -8.85
CA ILE A 99 29.12 -22.12 -9.43
C ILE A 99 28.54 -22.86 -10.64
N ALA A 100 29.38 -23.34 -11.57
CA ALA A 100 28.94 -24.10 -12.73
C ALA A 100 28.24 -25.42 -12.32
N CYS A 101 28.75 -26.10 -11.29
CA CYS A 101 28.12 -27.30 -10.73
C CYS A 101 26.72 -26.99 -10.15
N LEU A 102 26.57 -25.89 -9.39
CA LEU A 102 25.28 -25.44 -8.87
C LEU A 102 24.28 -25.12 -9.98
N GLU A 103 24.70 -24.41 -11.01
CA GLU A 103 23.86 -24.08 -12.18
C GLU A 103 23.40 -25.34 -12.90
N ARG A 104 24.30 -26.32 -13.08
CA ARG A 104 23.95 -27.61 -13.67
C ARG A 104 22.95 -28.38 -12.83
N ILE A 105 23.16 -28.46 -11.51
CA ILE A 105 22.23 -29.11 -10.59
C ILE A 105 20.87 -28.39 -10.62
N ALA A 106 20.84 -27.07 -10.73
CA ALA A 106 19.60 -26.30 -10.76
C ALA A 106 18.76 -26.56 -12.00
N GLY A 107 19.40 -26.65 -13.17
CA GLY A 107 18.75 -26.98 -14.44
C GLY A 107 18.25 -28.42 -14.51
N ASP A 108 19.03 -29.38 -13.99
CA ASP A 108 18.70 -30.82 -14.04
C ASP A 108 17.90 -31.32 -12.82
N SER A 109 17.65 -30.42 -11.88
CA SER A 109 16.72 -30.50 -10.76
C SER A 109 15.52 -31.47 -10.78
N PRO A 110 15.52 -32.71 -10.20
CA PRO A 110 16.56 -33.41 -9.43
C PRO A 110 17.68 -34.00 -10.29
N ALA A 111 18.90 -33.50 -10.07
CA ALA A 111 20.07 -33.93 -10.83
C ALA A 111 20.60 -35.28 -10.35
N ASP A 112 21.27 -36.03 -11.23
CA ASP A 112 21.86 -37.32 -10.88
C ASP A 112 23.23 -37.16 -10.22
N HIS A 113 23.43 -37.73 -9.02
CA HIS A 113 24.67 -37.59 -8.27
C HIS A 113 25.89 -38.10 -9.05
N PHE A 114 25.80 -39.29 -9.66
CA PHE A 114 26.94 -39.88 -10.35
C PHE A 114 27.35 -39.05 -11.56
N LYS A 115 26.38 -38.51 -12.31
CA LYS A 115 26.66 -37.60 -13.43
C LYS A 115 27.35 -36.31 -12.97
N MET A 116 26.93 -35.74 -11.84
CA MET A 116 27.54 -34.52 -11.32
C MET A 116 28.97 -34.76 -10.80
N VAL A 117 29.22 -35.90 -10.15
CA VAL A 117 30.58 -36.29 -9.70
C VAL A 117 31.50 -36.55 -10.89
N ASP A 118 31.01 -37.24 -11.93
CA ASP A 118 31.79 -37.50 -13.15
C ASP A 118 32.18 -36.19 -13.87
N GLN A 119 31.25 -35.23 -13.96
CA GLN A 119 31.49 -33.96 -14.66
C GLN A 119 32.31 -32.96 -13.84
N PHE A 120 32.03 -32.80 -12.54
CA PHE A 120 32.60 -31.73 -11.72
C PHE A 120 33.61 -32.20 -10.68
N GLY A 121 33.67 -33.50 -10.38
CA GLY A 121 34.54 -34.09 -9.37
C GLY A 121 33.90 -34.16 -7.99
N ASP A 122 34.28 -35.20 -7.22
CA ASP A 122 33.71 -35.53 -5.90
C ASP A 122 33.91 -34.38 -4.90
N GLN A 123 35.11 -33.81 -4.84
CA GLN A 123 35.44 -32.69 -3.95
C GLN A 123 34.53 -31.48 -4.15
N THR A 124 34.17 -31.16 -5.40
CA THR A 124 33.28 -30.03 -5.72
C THR A 124 31.86 -30.30 -5.24
N VAL A 125 31.33 -31.49 -5.52
CA VAL A 125 29.97 -31.89 -5.11
C VAL A 125 29.86 -31.96 -3.58
N ASP A 126 30.83 -32.59 -2.92
CA ASP A 126 30.87 -32.71 -1.47
C ASP A 126 31.00 -31.35 -0.77
N SER A 127 31.80 -30.43 -1.32
CA SER A 127 31.91 -29.07 -0.78
C SER A 127 30.55 -28.35 -0.79
N LEU A 128 29.78 -28.48 -1.86
CA LEU A 128 28.44 -27.89 -1.98
C LEU A 128 27.42 -28.53 -1.03
N ILE A 129 27.53 -29.84 -0.80
CA ILE A 129 26.71 -30.57 0.19
C ILE A 129 27.07 -30.13 1.61
N HIS A 130 28.36 -30.05 1.95
CA HIS A 130 28.84 -29.59 3.26
C HIS A 130 28.41 -28.17 3.58
N ARG A 131 28.42 -27.28 2.57
CA ARG A 131 27.90 -25.91 2.68
C ARG A 131 26.37 -25.85 2.76
N ARG A 132 25.68 -26.99 2.63
CA ARG A 132 24.22 -27.14 2.61
C ARG A 132 23.55 -26.32 1.50
N LEU A 133 24.24 -26.09 0.39
CA LEU A 133 23.66 -25.49 -0.81
C LEU A 133 22.97 -26.54 -1.68
N VAL A 134 23.45 -27.79 -1.57
CA VAL A 134 22.90 -28.98 -2.23
C VAL A 134 22.50 -30.00 -1.18
N VAL A 135 21.38 -30.67 -1.41
CA VAL A 135 20.87 -31.79 -0.60
C VAL A 135 20.89 -33.04 -1.45
N ARG A 136 21.50 -34.10 -0.92
CA ARG A 136 21.53 -35.42 -1.55
C ARG A 136 20.45 -36.31 -0.94
N SER A 137 19.61 -36.90 -1.79
CA SER A 137 18.61 -37.90 -1.38
C SER A 137 18.49 -38.99 -2.45
N SER A 138 18.67 -40.25 -2.06
CA SER A 138 18.49 -41.43 -2.93
C SER A 138 19.21 -41.34 -4.28
N GLY A 139 20.47 -40.90 -4.29
CA GLY A 139 21.27 -40.74 -5.51
C GLY A 139 20.92 -39.52 -6.37
N LYS A 140 19.98 -38.68 -5.93
CA LYS A 140 19.63 -37.41 -6.56
C LYS A 140 20.15 -36.22 -5.75
N LEU A 141 20.44 -35.14 -6.47
CA LEU A 141 20.88 -33.85 -5.95
C LEU A 141 19.80 -32.82 -6.24
N VAL A 142 19.41 -32.09 -5.19
CA VAL A 142 18.51 -30.93 -5.30
C VAL A 142 19.18 -29.77 -4.61
N LEU A 143 18.91 -28.54 -5.06
CA LEU A 143 19.33 -27.38 -4.29
C LEU A 143 18.53 -27.31 -3.00
N TYR A 144 19.15 -26.71 -1.98
CA TYR A 144 18.61 -26.78 -0.64
C TYR A 144 17.22 -26.15 -0.53
N TRP A 145 16.86 -25.19 -1.41
CA TRP A 145 15.51 -24.62 -1.61
C TRP A 145 15.22 -24.27 -3.08
N ASP A 146 13.95 -24.40 -3.47
CA ASP A 146 13.49 -24.03 -4.83
C ASP A 146 13.65 -22.54 -5.12
N ILE A 147 13.42 -21.69 -4.12
CA ILE A 147 13.69 -20.24 -4.23
C ILE A 147 15.17 -19.95 -4.54
N PHE A 148 16.09 -20.74 -3.97
CA PHE A 148 17.52 -20.60 -4.24
C PHE A 148 17.88 -21.14 -5.63
N ARG A 149 17.23 -22.23 -6.08
CA ARG A 149 17.34 -22.72 -7.45
C ARG A 149 16.93 -21.65 -8.46
N ASP A 150 15.80 -20.99 -8.26
CA ASP A 150 15.36 -19.91 -9.15
C ASP A 150 16.38 -18.76 -9.18
N PHE A 151 16.94 -18.38 -8.03
CA PHE A 151 18.03 -17.40 -7.97
C PHE A 151 19.26 -17.86 -8.76
N VAL A 152 19.67 -19.12 -8.63
CA VAL A 152 20.81 -19.68 -9.38
C VAL A 152 20.57 -19.62 -10.89
N LEU A 153 19.35 -19.95 -11.35
CA LEU A 153 19.00 -20.00 -12.77
C LEU A 153 18.83 -18.61 -13.39
N TYR A 154 18.08 -17.73 -12.72
CA TYR A 154 17.65 -16.45 -13.28
C TYR A 154 18.51 -15.27 -12.82
N LYS A 155 19.40 -15.48 -11.83
CA LYS A 155 20.22 -14.43 -11.18
C LYS A 155 19.39 -13.29 -10.59
N GLN A 156 18.14 -13.58 -10.23
CA GLN A 156 17.18 -12.63 -9.69
C GLN A 156 16.65 -13.15 -8.35
N ALA A 157 16.65 -12.29 -7.33
CA ALA A 157 16.03 -12.61 -6.05
C ALA A 157 14.54 -12.93 -6.24
N PRO A 158 13.97 -13.88 -5.48
CA PRO A 158 12.55 -14.16 -5.53
C PRO A 158 11.73 -12.88 -5.32
N ALA A 159 10.70 -12.68 -6.14
CA ALA A 159 9.76 -11.58 -5.97
C ALA A 159 8.81 -11.87 -4.79
N ILE A 160 9.31 -11.70 -3.56
CA ILE A 160 8.53 -11.86 -2.34
C ILE A 160 7.49 -10.74 -2.27
N PRO A 161 6.18 -11.04 -2.26
CA PRO A 161 5.17 -10.02 -2.05
C PRO A 161 5.43 -9.29 -0.73
N ALA A 162 5.46 -7.96 -0.76
CA ALA A 162 5.59 -7.18 0.45
C ALA A 162 4.40 -7.47 1.40
N ARG A 163 4.68 -7.79 2.65
CA ARG A 163 3.66 -8.00 3.70
C ARG A 163 3.76 -7.03 4.87
N TYR A 164 4.82 -6.21 4.90
CA TYR A 164 4.99 -5.22 5.95
C TYR A 164 3.92 -4.14 5.87
N VAL A 165 3.30 -3.83 7.01
CA VAL A 165 2.25 -2.81 7.08
C VAL A 165 2.76 -1.59 7.84
N PRO A 166 2.90 -0.42 7.18
CA PRO A 166 3.42 0.77 7.82
C PRO A 166 2.57 1.26 9.00
N VAL A 167 3.26 1.74 10.04
CA VAL A 167 2.59 2.33 11.20
C VAL A 167 2.22 3.79 10.95
N SER A 168 3.04 4.49 10.17
CA SER A 168 2.91 5.91 9.88
C SER A 168 1.92 6.17 8.74
N ALA A 169 1.28 7.34 8.81
CA ALA A 169 0.47 7.84 7.71
C ALA A 169 1.39 8.31 6.56
N PRO A 170 0.96 8.20 5.29
CA PRO A 170 1.72 8.70 4.16
C PRO A 170 2.00 10.21 4.28
N SER A 171 1.09 10.99 4.87
CA SER A 171 1.31 12.43 5.10
C SER A 171 2.52 12.71 5.99
N THR A 172 2.68 11.94 7.08
CA THR A 172 3.84 12.09 7.97
C THR A 172 5.11 11.63 7.26
N ALA A 173 5.04 10.55 6.49
CA ALA A 173 6.17 10.10 5.68
C ALA A 173 6.57 11.13 4.62
N LYS A 174 5.61 11.76 3.93
CA LYS A 174 5.84 12.86 2.99
C LYS A 174 6.63 13.98 3.65
N LEU A 175 6.17 14.47 4.79
CA LEU A 175 6.82 15.56 5.52
C LEU A 175 8.26 15.22 5.91
N VAL A 176 8.49 13.98 6.36
CA VAL A 176 9.84 13.50 6.68
C VAL A 176 10.72 13.43 5.44
N ILE A 177 10.23 12.84 4.34
CA ILE A 177 11.01 12.76 3.08
C ILE A 177 11.34 14.16 2.56
N GLU A 178 10.35 15.07 2.53
CA GLU A 178 10.50 16.45 2.04
C GLU A 178 11.49 17.27 2.88
N THR A 179 11.51 17.03 4.18
CA THR A 179 12.34 17.80 5.11
C THR A 179 13.72 17.19 5.32
N CYS A 180 13.86 15.88 5.07
CA CYS A 180 15.12 15.16 5.16
C CYS A 180 16.03 15.59 4.01
N SER A 181 17.18 16.18 4.34
CA SER A 181 18.30 16.24 3.40
C SER A 181 18.84 14.83 3.14
N THR A 182 19.84 14.69 2.27
CA THR A 182 20.51 13.39 2.04
C THR A 182 20.91 12.69 3.34
N LEU A 183 21.32 13.45 4.38
CA LEU A 183 21.58 12.94 5.73
C LEU A 183 21.09 13.94 6.78
N SER A 184 20.23 13.50 7.69
CA SER A 184 19.64 14.34 8.73
C SER A 184 19.69 13.69 10.10
N ALA A 185 19.94 14.49 11.15
CA ALA A 185 19.83 14.04 12.53
C ALA A 185 18.36 14.02 12.96
N VAL A 186 17.90 12.93 13.58
CA VAL A 186 16.51 12.74 14.03
C VAL A 186 16.04 13.84 14.97
N PRO A 187 16.81 14.30 15.97
CA PRO A 187 16.38 15.43 16.82
C PRO A 187 16.16 16.72 16.03
N LYS A 188 16.97 16.98 14.99
CA LYS A 188 16.79 18.16 14.13
C LYS A 188 15.54 18.05 13.28
N LEU A 189 15.25 16.87 12.73
CA LEU A 189 14.01 16.60 11.99
C LEU A 189 12.78 16.73 12.88
N ALA A 190 12.83 16.11 14.06
CA ALA A 190 11.77 16.16 15.07
C ALA A 190 11.40 17.61 15.43
N ASN A 191 12.42 18.43 15.73
CA ASN A 191 12.23 19.85 16.04
C ASN A 191 11.67 20.64 14.85
N LYS A 192 12.22 20.46 13.65
CA LYS A 192 11.78 21.18 12.44
C LYS A 192 10.34 20.83 12.05
N LEU A 193 9.93 19.58 12.27
CA LEU A 193 8.60 19.08 11.96
C LEU A 193 7.60 19.18 13.12
N SER A 194 8.04 19.63 14.30
CA SER A 194 7.23 19.60 15.54
C SER A 194 6.65 18.21 15.84
N LEU A 195 7.44 17.16 15.59
CA LEU A 195 7.08 15.76 15.84
C LEU A 195 7.90 15.21 17.00
N GLN A 196 7.32 14.24 17.74
CA GLN A 196 8.08 13.51 18.75
C GLN A 196 9.15 12.62 18.11
N GLY A 197 10.28 12.44 18.78
CA GLY A 197 11.36 11.55 18.30
C GLY A 197 10.88 10.13 18.03
N GLY A 198 10.02 9.58 18.89
CA GLY A 198 9.38 8.27 18.67
C GLY A 198 8.50 8.19 17.42
N THR A 199 7.92 9.32 16.98
CA THR A 199 7.19 9.40 15.71
C THR A 199 8.14 9.32 14.53
N ILE A 200 9.26 10.06 14.58
CA ILE A 200 10.30 10.00 13.54
C ILE A 200 10.90 8.59 13.45
N ASP A 201 11.12 7.90 14.59
CA ASP A 201 11.56 6.50 14.64
C ASP A 201 10.62 5.55 13.89
N ASN A 202 9.31 5.75 14.06
CA ASN A 202 8.31 4.93 13.39
C ASN A 202 8.30 5.20 11.88
N VAL A 203 8.35 6.47 11.48
CA VAL A 203 8.42 6.85 10.07
C VAL A 203 9.70 6.33 9.43
N ALA A 204 10.85 6.49 10.09
CA ALA A 204 12.14 6.01 9.61
C ALA A 204 12.11 4.49 9.37
N ARG A 205 11.55 3.72 10.31
CA ARG A 205 11.38 2.27 10.13
C ARG A 205 10.50 1.94 8.94
N ASP A 206 9.36 2.62 8.80
CA ASP A 206 8.48 2.41 7.65
C ASP A 206 9.23 2.71 6.35
N LEU A 207 9.92 3.85 6.26
CA LEU A 207 10.68 4.27 5.09
C LEU A 207 11.87 3.34 4.77
N VAL A 208 12.49 2.71 5.77
CA VAL A 208 13.48 1.64 5.56
C VAL A 208 12.83 0.43 4.88
N MET A 209 11.67 -0.01 5.37
CA MET A 209 10.94 -1.14 4.78
C MET A 209 10.46 -0.84 3.36
N LEU A 210 10.14 0.41 3.07
CA LEU A 210 9.77 0.89 1.73
C LEU A 210 10.96 1.04 0.77
N GLY A 211 12.21 0.88 1.27
CA GLY A 211 13.42 1.10 0.47
C GLY A 211 13.70 2.56 0.14
N VAL A 212 13.20 3.49 0.97
CA VAL A 212 13.36 4.95 0.76
C VAL A 212 14.59 5.49 1.50
N CYS A 213 14.85 5.00 2.71
CA CYS A 213 15.94 5.49 3.55
C CYS A 213 16.71 4.37 4.23
N SER A 214 17.91 4.69 4.73
CA SER A 214 18.59 3.94 5.79
C SER A 214 18.49 4.69 7.11
N TYR A 215 18.32 3.97 8.22
CA TYR A 215 18.20 4.56 9.55
C TYR A 215 19.26 4.01 10.52
N ASP A 216 20.19 4.87 10.92
CA ASP A 216 21.17 4.63 11.99
C ASP A 216 20.58 5.11 13.31
N ARG A 217 20.04 4.16 14.06
CA ARG A 217 19.35 4.46 15.32
C ARG A 217 20.31 4.86 16.43
N LYS A 218 21.55 4.38 16.40
CA LYS A 218 22.56 4.64 17.44
C LYS A 218 23.00 6.10 17.41
N ASN A 219 23.25 6.61 16.21
CA ASN A 219 23.67 8.00 16.02
C ASN A 219 22.49 8.93 15.72
N GLU A 220 21.26 8.40 15.76
CA GLU A 220 20.02 9.11 15.47
C GLU A 220 20.08 9.81 14.10
N ARG A 221 20.49 9.07 13.06
CA ARG A 221 20.69 9.60 11.70
C ARG A 221 19.83 8.89 10.68
N LEU A 222 19.06 9.67 9.95
CA LEU A 222 18.26 9.23 8.80
C LEU A 222 18.96 9.66 7.52
N ARG A 223 19.07 8.76 6.54
CA ARG A 223 19.69 9.05 5.23
C ARG A 223 18.78 8.55 4.12
N LEU A 224 18.47 9.38 3.13
CA LEU A 224 17.77 8.94 1.93
C LEU A 224 18.69 8.06 1.08
N LEU A 225 18.18 6.93 0.59
CA LEU A 225 18.95 6.03 -0.27
C LEU A 225 19.16 6.60 -1.67
N HIS A 226 18.20 7.40 -2.13
CA HIS A 226 18.20 8.04 -3.43
C HIS A 226 18.36 9.55 -3.28
N THR A 227 19.17 10.15 -4.13
CA THR A 227 19.28 11.62 -4.24
C THR A 227 18.10 12.21 -5.00
N ASP A 228 17.56 11.45 -5.96
CA ASP A 228 16.35 11.82 -6.69
C ASP A 228 15.11 11.40 -5.90
N ILE A 229 14.20 12.35 -5.72
CA ILE A 229 12.93 12.14 -5.06
C ILE A 229 12.03 11.20 -5.85
N GLN A 230 12.10 11.25 -7.18
CA GLN A 230 11.32 10.35 -8.04
C GLN A 230 11.72 8.89 -7.81
N GLU A 231 13.02 8.61 -7.67
CA GLU A 231 13.49 7.26 -7.35
C GLU A 231 13.03 6.78 -5.97
N SER A 232 13.03 7.67 -4.96
CA SER A 232 12.50 7.39 -3.62
C SER A 232 11.00 7.02 -3.69
N LEU A 233 10.21 7.80 -4.44
CA LEU A 233 8.79 7.52 -4.64
C LEU A 233 8.57 6.26 -5.48
N ALA A 234 9.45 5.97 -6.44
CA ALA A 234 9.44 4.74 -7.21
C ALA A 234 9.75 3.50 -6.34
N ALA A 235 10.65 3.60 -5.36
CA ALA A 235 10.90 2.54 -4.39
C ALA A 235 9.63 2.23 -3.58
N ALA A 236 8.99 3.26 -3.01
CA ALA A 236 7.73 3.11 -2.30
C ALA A 236 6.62 2.54 -3.22
N PHE A 237 6.50 3.04 -4.46
CA PHE A 237 5.54 2.53 -5.44
C PHE A 237 5.75 1.04 -5.74
N ARG A 238 7.00 0.59 -5.97
CA ARG A 238 7.32 -0.84 -6.19
C ARG A 238 6.98 -1.69 -4.96
N PHE A 239 7.27 -1.20 -3.76
CA PHE A 239 6.90 -1.88 -2.52
C PHE A 239 5.38 -2.12 -2.45
N PHE A 240 4.58 -1.06 -2.63
CA PHE A 240 3.13 -1.21 -2.55
C PHE A 240 2.55 -1.96 -3.76
N GLY A 241 3.06 -1.74 -4.96
CA GLY A 241 2.62 -2.45 -6.17
C GLY A 241 2.85 -3.97 -6.11
N SER A 242 3.82 -4.41 -5.31
CA SER A 242 4.08 -5.84 -5.07
C SER A 242 3.43 -6.39 -3.80
N HIS A 243 2.71 -5.57 -3.05
CA HIS A 243 2.18 -5.91 -1.72
C HIS A 243 1.12 -7.02 -1.78
N ALA A 244 1.18 -7.96 -0.82
CA ALA A 244 0.30 -9.13 -0.74
C ALA A 244 -1.19 -8.74 -0.73
N LEU A 245 -1.55 -7.68 -0.01
CA LEU A 245 -2.92 -7.15 0.04
C LEU A 245 -3.44 -6.67 -1.32
N LEU A 246 -2.60 -6.07 -2.17
CA LEU A 246 -2.99 -5.67 -3.51
C LEU A 246 -3.11 -6.90 -4.42
N ARG A 247 -2.14 -7.83 -4.34
CA ARG A 247 -2.19 -9.10 -5.09
C ARG A 247 -3.47 -9.86 -4.80
N ARG A 248 -3.84 -10.01 -3.53
CA ARG A 248 -5.07 -10.71 -3.14
C ARG A 248 -6.33 -10.03 -3.68
N ALA A 249 -6.37 -8.70 -3.72
CA ALA A 249 -7.47 -7.96 -4.34
C ALA A 249 -7.52 -8.18 -5.86
N VAL A 250 -6.37 -8.24 -6.52
CA VAL A 250 -6.25 -8.55 -7.95
C VAL A 250 -6.64 -10.01 -8.25
N ASP A 251 -6.26 -10.96 -7.40
CA ASP A 251 -6.62 -12.37 -7.56
C ASP A 251 -8.13 -12.58 -7.39
N ALA A 252 -8.75 -11.88 -6.43
CA ALA A 252 -10.18 -11.99 -6.15
C ALA A 252 -11.08 -11.22 -7.13
N HIS A 253 -10.62 -10.07 -7.65
CA HIS A 253 -11.46 -9.14 -8.43
C HIS A 253 -10.91 -8.80 -9.82
N GLY A 254 -9.80 -9.39 -10.22
CA GLY A 254 -9.13 -9.14 -11.49
C GLY A 254 -8.22 -7.91 -11.48
N LYS A 255 -7.23 -7.92 -12.39
CA LYS A 255 -6.33 -6.79 -12.60
C LYS A 255 -7.13 -5.60 -13.13
N GLY A 256 -6.92 -4.41 -12.55
CA GLY A 256 -7.65 -3.20 -12.95
C GLY A 256 -9.11 -3.15 -12.50
N PHE A 257 -9.48 -3.88 -11.43
CA PHE A 257 -10.81 -3.82 -10.83
C PHE A 257 -11.30 -2.38 -10.64
N ARG A 258 -12.60 -2.16 -10.86
CA ARG A 258 -13.23 -0.83 -10.79
C ARG A 258 -14.43 -0.86 -9.86
N GLN A 259 -14.68 0.27 -9.22
CA GLN A 259 -15.89 0.52 -8.42
C GLN A 259 -16.11 -0.52 -7.29
N LEU A 260 -15.04 -1.11 -6.74
CA LEU A 260 -15.11 -2.07 -5.65
C LEU A 260 -15.43 -1.33 -4.33
N PRO A 261 -16.48 -1.69 -3.57
CA PRO A 261 -16.74 -1.04 -2.28
C PRO A 261 -15.54 -1.16 -1.33
N LEU A 262 -15.15 -0.05 -0.71
CA LEU A 262 -14.03 -0.01 0.25
C LEU A 262 -14.22 -1.01 1.39
N ALA A 263 -15.45 -1.20 1.85
CA ALA A 263 -15.78 -2.18 2.88
C ALA A 263 -15.43 -3.62 2.44
N THR A 264 -15.68 -3.96 1.18
CA THR A 264 -15.32 -5.28 0.60
C THR A 264 -13.81 -5.46 0.59
N LEU A 265 -13.06 -4.44 0.16
CA LEU A 265 -11.59 -4.49 0.16
C LEU A 265 -11.01 -4.65 1.58
N ILE A 266 -11.55 -3.90 2.55
CA ILE A 266 -11.16 -4.02 3.97
C ILE A 266 -11.49 -5.42 4.50
N GLY A 267 -12.66 -5.98 4.14
CA GLY A 267 -13.06 -7.33 4.51
C GLY A 267 -12.09 -8.39 3.99
N LEU A 268 -11.69 -8.27 2.71
CA LEU A 268 -10.69 -9.16 2.11
C LEU A 268 -9.36 -9.11 2.86
N TRP A 269 -8.87 -7.92 3.19
CA TRP A 269 -7.61 -7.75 3.91
C TRP A 269 -7.68 -8.25 5.35
N SER A 270 -8.85 -8.12 5.98
CA SER A 270 -9.05 -8.57 7.37
C SER A 270 -8.80 -10.07 7.54
N THR A 271 -9.02 -10.87 6.50
CA THR A 271 -8.76 -12.33 6.52
C THR A 271 -7.28 -12.69 6.61
N GLU A 272 -6.37 -11.77 6.31
CA GLU A 272 -4.92 -11.99 6.42
C GLU A 272 -4.39 -11.73 7.84
N PHE A 273 -5.20 -11.15 8.72
CA PHE A 273 -4.82 -10.88 10.10
C PHE A 273 -5.41 -11.95 11.01
N SER A 274 -4.57 -12.51 11.90
CA SER A 274 -5.07 -13.37 12.96
C SER A 274 -5.90 -12.53 13.95
N THR A 275 -7.16 -12.93 14.15
CA THR A 275 -8.05 -12.33 15.15
C THR A 275 -7.59 -12.58 16.59
N GLU A 276 -6.71 -13.56 16.80
CA GLU A 276 -6.05 -13.82 18.08
C GLU A 276 -4.95 -12.79 18.36
N GLU A 277 -4.36 -12.20 17.31
CA GLU A 277 -3.27 -11.24 17.43
C GLU A 277 -3.71 -9.77 17.38
N TYR A 278 -4.85 -9.48 16.75
CA TYR A 278 -5.31 -8.10 16.52
C TYR A 278 -6.82 -7.93 16.73
N ALA A 279 -7.19 -6.89 17.48
CA ALA A 279 -8.58 -6.50 17.62
C ALA A 279 -9.18 -6.01 16.28
N PRO A 280 -10.49 -6.24 16.01
CA PRO A 280 -11.13 -5.83 14.76
C PRO A 280 -11.00 -4.33 14.43
N ALA A 281 -11.08 -3.46 15.45
CA ALA A 281 -10.90 -2.02 15.28
C ALA A 281 -9.48 -1.68 14.79
N THR A 282 -8.46 -2.40 15.27
CA THR A 282 -7.07 -2.25 14.85
C THR A 282 -6.90 -2.68 13.40
N ILE A 283 -7.46 -3.84 13.02
CA ILE A 283 -7.42 -4.35 11.64
C ILE A 283 -8.07 -3.34 10.67
N ALA A 284 -9.22 -2.78 11.04
CA ALA A 284 -9.90 -1.77 10.22
C ALA A 284 -9.08 -0.47 10.09
N ALA A 285 -8.45 0.00 11.17
CA ALA A 285 -7.60 1.18 11.15
C ALA A 285 -6.36 0.98 10.26
N VAL A 286 -5.72 -0.18 10.39
CA VAL A 286 -4.56 -0.59 9.59
C VAL A 286 -4.93 -0.71 8.11
N SER A 287 -6.05 -1.37 7.80
CA SER A 287 -6.54 -1.51 6.42
C SER A 287 -6.81 -0.15 5.78
N ARG A 288 -7.49 0.77 6.47
CA ARG A 288 -7.71 2.13 5.94
C ARG A 288 -6.40 2.88 5.67
N ARG A 289 -5.39 2.71 6.53
CA ARG A 289 -4.07 3.30 6.32
C ARG A 289 -3.36 2.73 5.09
N MET A 290 -3.47 1.42 4.87
CA MET A 290 -2.96 0.77 3.66
C MET A 290 -3.63 1.34 2.41
N VAL A 291 -4.97 1.48 2.40
CA VAL A 291 -5.69 2.14 1.29
C VAL A 291 -5.13 3.55 1.05
N LEU A 292 -4.94 4.33 2.11
CA LEU A 292 -4.40 5.69 1.99
C LEU A 292 -2.99 5.72 1.37
N TRP A 293 -2.12 4.77 1.73
CA TRP A 293 -0.81 4.62 1.08
C TRP A 293 -0.93 4.28 -0.40
N PHE A 294 -1.73 3.27 -0.77
CA PHE A 294 -1.97 2.92 -2.17
C PHE A 294 -2.52 4.11 -2.97
N GLN A 295 -3.41 4.89 -2.37
CA GLN A 295 -3.96 6.09 -2.98
C GLN A 295 -2.91 7.20 -3.14
N SER A 296 -2.08 7.40 -2.12
CA SER A 296 -1.07 8.47 -2.12
C SER A 296 -0.03 8.24 -3.22
N LEU A 297 0.22 6.98 -3.57
CA LEU A 297 1.12 6.56 -4.65
C LEU A 297 0.42 6.41 -6.02
N GLY A 298 -0.89 6.68 -6.12
CA GLY A 298 -1.64 6.58 -7.36
C GLY A 298 -1.98 5.14 -7.81
N ILE A 299 -1.73 4.13 -6.98
CA ILE A 299 -2.01 2.71 -7.28
C ILE A 299 -3.53 2.44 -7.22
N LEU A 300 -4.20 3.02 -6.23
CA LEU A 300 -5.66 2.94 -6.08
C LEU A 300 -6.26 4.34 -6.14
N THR A 301 -7.50 4.45 -6.62
CA THR A 301 -8.31 5.65 -6.43
C THR A 301 -9.55 5.30 -5.63
N VAL A 302 -9.94 6.16 -4.70
CA VAL A 302 -11.20 6.01 -3.95
C VAL A 302 -12.03 7.27 -4.16
N ASP A 303 -13.23 7.10 -4.69
CA ASP A 303 -14.15 8.20 -4.97
C ASP A 303 -14.90 8.69 -3.72
N SER A 304 -15.86 9.59 -3.89
CA SER A 304 -16.68 10.12 -2.80
C SER A 304 -17.66 9.10 -2.19
N GLY A 305 -18.01 8.06 -2.96
CA GLY A 305 -18.89 6.96 -2.56
C GLY A 305 -18.16 5.81 -1.88
N ASP A 306 -16.88 6.00 -1.53
CA ASP A 306 -16.02 4.96 -0.97
C ASP A 306 -15.88 3.74 -1.92
N LEU A 307 -15.88 4.00 -3.24
CA LEU A 307 -15.63 2.99 -4.27
C LEU A 307 -14.19 3.07 -4.76
N VAL A 308 -13.52 1.91 -4.78
CA VAL A 308 -12.10 1.75 -5.05
C VAL A 308 -11.89 1.27 -6.49
N THR A 309 -10.91 1.84 -7.17
CA THR A 309 -10.48 1.44 -8.52
C THR A 309 -8.96 1.26 -8.55
N HIS A 310 -8.49 0.17 -9.15
CA HIS A 310 -7.07 -0.13 -9.35
C HIS A 310 -6.55 0.46 -10.66
N ARG A 311 -5.46 1.23 -10.56
CA ARG A 311 -4.80 1.94 -11.67
C ARG A 311 -3.63 1.10 -12.19
N VAL A 312 -3.81 0.42 -13.33
CA VAL A 312 -2.81 -0.50 -13.88
C VAL A 312 -1.73 0.22 -14.69
N ASP A 313 -2.08 1.31 -15.36
CA ASP A 313 -1.19 2.03 -16.28
C ASP A 313 -0.51 3.24 -15.64
N GLN A 314 -0.62 3.39 -14.32
CA GLN A 314 -0.01 4.48 -13.58
C GLN A 314 1.43 4.12 -13.22
N GLY A 315 2.38 4.99 -13.57
CA GLY A 315 3.74 4.93 -13.05
C GLY A 315 3.84 5.47 -11.61
N PRO A 316 5.04 5.40 -10.99
CA PRO A 316 5.28 6.05 -9.71
C PRO A 316 5.05 7.57 -9.81
N PRO A 317 4.68 8.26 -8.71
CA PRO A 317 4.59 9.71 -8.70
C PRO A 317 5.92 10.35 -9.13
N ALA A 318 5.87 11.35 -10.01
CA ALA A 318 7.06 12.03 -10.51
C ALA A 318 7.73 12.89 -9.43
N ASP A 319 6.94 13.47 -8.52
CA ASP A 319 7.41 14.33 -7.44
C ASP A 319 6.53 14.22 -6.18
N LEU A 320 6.87 14.99 -5.16
CA LEU A 320 6.11 15.04 -3.91
C LEU A 320 4.72 15.69 -4.07
N ASN A 321 4.47 16.46 -5.13
CA ASN A 321 3.14 17.04 -5.40
C ASN A 321 2.19 15.96 -5.94
N GLU A 322 2.69 15.08 -6.80
CA GLU A 322 1.97 13.90 -7.27
C GLU A 322 1.81 12.83 -6.18
N PHE A 323 2.67 12.83 -5.15
CA PHE A 323 2.46 12.03 -3.94
C PHE A 323 1.34 12.63 -3.09
N GLN A 324 0.10 12.13 -3.29
CA GLN A 324 -1.14 12.62 -2.69
C GLN A 324 -1.32 12.23 -1.20
N ALA A 325 -0.24 12.33 -0.43
CA ALA A 325 -0.16 11.97 0.98
C ALA A 325 -1.10 12.78 1.86
N GLU A 326 -1.22 14.06 1.52
CA GLU A 326 -2.27 14.92 1.99
C GLU A 326 -3.40 14.87 0.98
N ARG A 327 -4.39 14.02 1.24
CA ARG A 327 -5.71 14.64 1.18
C ARG A 327 -5.64 15.71 2.25
N ARG A 328 -5.65 16.97 1.83
CA ARG A 328 -6.49 17.93 2.53
C ARG A 328 -7.79 17.17 2.76
N ARG A 329 -7.97 16.63 3.96
CA ARG A 329 -9.20 16.87 4.67
C ARG A 329 -9.27 18.40 4.68
N ARG A 330 -9.68 19.00 3.54
CA ARG A 330 -10.46 20.21 3.60
C ARG A 330 -11.51 19.79 4.61
N THR A 331 -11.39 20.40 5.78
CA THR A 331 -12.27 20.25 6.91
C THR A 331 -13.70 20.05 6.39
N GLY A 332 -14.23 18.85 6.66
CA GLY A 332 -15.47 18.33 6.09
C GLY A 332 -15.32 17.71 4.69
N ARG A 333 -15.87 16.50 4.48
CA ARG A 333 -16.45 16.17 3.16
C ARG A 333 -17.21 17.44 2.74
N ARG A 334 -16.74 18.18 1.72
CA ARG A 334 -17.50 19.32 1.22
C ARG A 334 -18.69 18.71 0.50
N LEU A 335 -19.72 18.42 1.28
CA LEU A 335 -20.95 17.82 0.79
C LEU A 335 -21.50 18.75 -0.27
N PHE A 336 -22.08 18.16 -1.31
CA PHE A 336 -22.88 18.91 -2.23
C PHE A 336 -24.20 19.29 -1.54
N LEU A 337 -24.46 20.58 -1.37
CA LEU A 337 -25.60 21.08 -0.60
C LEU A 337 -26.56 21.93 -1.44
N GLY A 338 -26.41 21.88 -2.76
CA GLY A 338 -27.23 22.65 -3.68
C GLY A 338 -26.96 24.15 -3.59
N GLU A 339 -25.68 24.54 -3.53
CA GLU A 339 -25.25 25.93 -3.35
C GLU A 339 -25.74 26.89 -4.46
N ALA A 340 -25.99 26.35 -5.65
CA ALA A 340 -26.59 27.04 -6.79
C ALA A 340 -27.57 26.10 -7.51
N PRO A 341 -28.58 26.62 -8.24
CA PRO A 341 -29.50 25.81 -9.02
C PRO A 341 -28.84 25.25 -10.31
N PRO A 342 -29.34 24.12 -10.85
CA PRO A 342 -28.73 23.45 -12.01
C PRO A 342 -28.46 24.34 -13.22
N PRO A 343 -29.38 25.22 -13.68
CA PRO A 343 -29.14 26.08 -14.84
C PRO A 343 -27.93 27.01 -14.66
N ARG A 344 -27.72 27.51 -13.42
CA ARG A 344 -26.57 28.39 -13.12
C ARG A 344 -25.26 27.63 -13.10
N VAL A 345 -25.25 26.39 -12.63
CA VAL A 345 -24.06 25.55 -12.67
C VAL A 345 -23.71 25.16 -14.10
N LEU A 346 -24.71 24.83 -14.92
CA LEU A 346 -24.51 24.50 -16.33
C LEU A 346 -23.97 25.68 -17.14
N ASP A 347 -24.45 26.90 -16.89
CA ASP A 347 -23.91 28.11 -17.51
C ASP A 347 -22.41 28.26 -17.22
N VAL A 348 -22.01 28.15 -15.95
CA VAL A 348 -20.60 28.23 -15.56
C VAL A 348 -19.78 27.09 -16.17
N VAL A 349 -20.32 25.87 -16.22
CA VAL A 349 -19.64 24.73 -16.91
C VAL A 349 -19.43 25.04 -18.38
N ARG A 350 -20.42 25.61 -19.08
CA ARG A 350 -20.31 25.97 -20.49
C ARG A 350 -19.25 27.05 -20.70
N ARG A 351 -19.24 28.11 -19.87
CA ARG A 351 -18.22 29.16 -19.94
C ARG A 351 -16.82 28.67 -19.58
N LEU A 352 -16.67 27.75 -18.63
CA LEU A 352 -15.39 27.14 -18.27
C LEU A 352 -14.79 26.25 -19.38
N ARG A 353 -15.56 25.89 -20.42
CA ARG A 353 -15.03 25.17 -21.59
C ARG A 353 -14.33 26.10 -22.57
N GLU A 354 -14.65 27.40 -22.53
CA GLU A 354 -14.01 28.39 -23.37
C GLU A 354 -12.59 28.68 -22.83
N PRO A 355 -11.59 28.85 -23.72
CA PRO A 355 -10.19 29.02 -23.31
C PRO A 355 -9.95 30.28 -22.45
N ASN A 356 -10.84 31.26 -22.51
CA ASN A 356 -10.71 32.56 -21.83
C ASN A 356 -11.83 32.78 -20.81
N TYR A 357 -12.12 31.79 -19.97
CA TYR A 357 -13.07 31.96 -18.88
C TYR A 357 -12.65 33.11 -17.94
N ILE A 358 -13.54 34.08 -17.76
CA ILE A 358 -13.37 35.17 -16.79
C ILE A 358 -14.38 34.95 -15.66
N ARG A 359 -13.87 34.86 -14.44
CA ARG A 359 -14.68 34.65 -13.24
C ARG A 359 -15.49 35.90 -12.90
N GLU A 360 -16.81 35.75 -12.85
CA GLU A 360 -17.69 36.80 -12.36
C GLU A 360 -18.02 36.62 -10.86
N PRO A 361 -18.35 37.68 -10.12
CA PRO A 361 -18.81 37.56 -8.73
C PRO A 361 -20.05 36.67 -8.55
N SER A 362 -20.93 36.66 -9.56
CA SER A 362 -22.13 35.82 -9.67
C SER A 362 -21.81 34.32 -9.72
N ASP A 363 -20.61 33.94 -10.14
CA ASP A 363 -20.20 32.54 -10.31
C ASP A 363 -19.87 31.85 -8.98
N ARG A 364 -19.72 32.61 -7.89
CA ARG A 364 -19.23 32.11 -6.60
C ARG A 364 -19.93 30.84 -6.14
N ASN A 365 -21.26 30.82 -6.15
CA ASN A 365 -22.04 29.69 -5.66
C ASN A 365 -22.01 28.49 -6.61
N ALA A 366 -22.03 28.74 -7.92
CA ALA A 366 -21.89 27.69 -8.92
C ALA A 366 -20.50 27.04 -8.87
N LEU A 367 -19.44 27.83 -8.66
CA LEU A 367 -18.08 27.34 -8.44
C LEU A 367 -17.97 26.56 -7.13
N TYR A 368 -18.69 26.96 -6.06
CA TYR A 368 -18.75 26.14 -4.85
C TYR A 368 -19.42 24.79 -5.09
N ALA A 369 -20.55 24.76 -5.81
CA ALA A 369 -21.21 23.52 -6.21
C ALA A 369 -20.28 22.63 -7.06
N LEU A 370 -19.62 23.18 -8.08
CA LEU A 370 -18.66 22.45 -8.91
C LEU A 370 -17.46 21.93 -8.12
N ASN A 371 -16.96 22.71 -7.16
CA ASN A 371 -15.87 22.28 -6.30
C ASN A 371 -16.33 21.20 -5.29
N ALA A 372 -17.58 21.24 -4.81
CA ALA A 372 -18.16 20.17 -3.99
C ALA A 372 -18.31 18.87 -4.80
N LEU A 373 -18.69 18.98 -6.09
CA LEU A 373 -18.72 17.89 -7.06
C LEU A 373 -17.33 17.43 -7.53
N ARG A 374 -16.26 18.16 -7.16
CA ARG A 374 -14.87 17.93 -7.60
C ARG A 374 -14.70 17.97 -9.12
N LEU A 375 -15.42 18.88 -9.78
CA LEU A 375 -15.35 19.08 -11.22
C LEU A 375 -14.40 20.21 -11.60
N VAL A 376 -13.95 21.01 -10.62
CA VAL A 376 -12.98 22.11 -10.82
C VAL A 376 -11.80 22.03 -9.87
N THR A 377 -10.65 22.55 -10.31
CA THR A 377 -9.39 22.65 -9.53
C THR A 377 -9.54 23.51 -8.27
N SER A 378 -10.19 24.67 -8.40
CA SER A 378 -10.42 25.60 -7.30
C SER A 378 -11.64 26.50 -7.57
N THR A 379 -12.02 27.35 -6.60
CA THR A 379 -13.07 28.36 -6.78
C THR A 379 -12.53 29.77 -7.06
N VAL A 380 -11.20 29.94 -7.02
CA VAL A 380 -10.51 31.22 -7.24
C VAL A 380 -10.01 31.27 -8.67
N ASP A 381 -9.28 30.24 -9.07
CA ASP A 381 -8.81 29.99 -10.42
C ASP A 381 -9.34 28.61 -10.87
N PRO A 382 -10.57 28.56 -11.41
CA PRO A 382 -11.24 27.31 -11.74
C PRO A 382 -10.84 26.77 -13.12
N ALA A 383 -10.39 25.53 -13.17
CA ALA A 383 -10.24 24.75 -14.40
C ALA A 383 -11.01 23.43 -14.28
N LEU A 384 -11.71 23.02 -15.33
CA LEU A 384 -12.44 21.75 -15.37
C LEU A 384 -11.47 20.56 -15.31
N LEU A 385 -11.67 19.70 -14.31
CA LEU A 385 -10.91 18.45 -14.14
C LEU A 385 -11.41 17.33 -15.07
N ASP A 386 -12.68 17.40 -15.44
CA ASP A 386 -13.35 16.50 -16.39
C ASP A 386 -14.23 17.36 -17.30
N ARG A 387 -14.23 17.07 -18.61
CA ARG A 387 -14.92 17.89 -19.61
C ARG A 387 -16.11 17.13 -20.21
N PRO A 388 -17.33 17.68 -20.17
CA PRO A 388 -18.46 17.09 -20.88
C PRO A 388 -18.25 17.16 -22.40
N ARG A 389 -18.80 16.17 -23.11
CA ARG A 389 -18.95 16.25 -24.57
C ARG A 389 -19.92 17.40 -24.91
N LYS A 390 -19.66 18.10 -26.01
CA LYS A 390 -20.50 19.21 -26.48
C LYS A 390 -21.94 18.72 -26.69
N GLY A 391 -22.91 19.41 -26.09
CA GLY A 391 -24.33 19.05 -26.16
C GLY A 391 -24.78 17.97 -25.17
N LEU A 392 -23.89 17.47 -24.32
CA LEU A 392 -24.19 16.46 -23.28
C LEU A 392 -23.92 16.98 -21.86
N GLU A 393 -23.81 18.30 -21.67
CA GLU A 393 -23.45 18.93 -20.39
C GLU A 393 -24.48 18.63 -19.29
N GLU A 394 -25.77 18.66 -19.62
CA GLU A 394 -26.87 18.37 -18.67
C GLU A 394 -26.79 16.96 -18.14
N ARG A 395 -26.76 15.97 -19.04
CA ARG A 395 -26.66 14.56 -18.66
C ARG A 395 -25.37 14.26 -17.93
N TRP A 396 -24.25 14.87 -18.34
CA TRP A 396 -22.97 14.73 -17.65
C TRP A 396 -23.06 15.25 -16.21
N LEU A 397 -23.56 16.47 -16.00
CA LEU A 397 -23.69 17.06 -14.67
C LEU A 397 -24.64 16.24 -13.80
N ALA A 398 -25.77 15.82 -14.35
CA ALA A 398 -26.77 15.02 -13.65
C ALA A 398 -26.20 13.71 -13.09
N LEU A 399 -25.38 13.00 -13.87
CA LEU A 399 -24.71 11.78 -13.41
C LEU A 399 -23.71 12.06 -12.25
N LYS A 400 -23.00 13.20 -12.28
CA LYS A 400 -22.07 13.59 -11.20
C LYS A 400 -22.81 13.98 -9.92
N VAL A 401 -23.98 14.60 -10.07
CA VAL A 401 -24.85 15.01 -8.95
C VAL A 401 -25.54 13.79 -8.34
N LEU A 402 -26.08 12.86 -9.14
CA LEU A 402 -26.71 11.62 -8.66
C LEU A 402 -25.75 10.75 -7.82
N ALA A 403 -24.45 10.83 -8.09
CA ALA A 403 -23.44 10.14 -7.31
C ALA A 403 -23.22 10.72 -5.89
N GLN A 404 -23.76 11.89 -5.58
CA GLN A 404 -23.52 12.55 -4.30
C GLN A 404 -24.34 11.94 -3.15
N PRO A 405 -23.74 11.72 -1.97
CA PRO A 405 -24.43 11.12 -0.83
C PRO A 405 -25.69 11.88 -0.38
N THR A 406 -25.63 13.21 -0.36
CA THR A 406 -26.75 14.09 0.01
C THR A 406 -27.92 13.98 -0.97
N VAL A 407 -27.62 13.90 -2.27
CA VAL A 407 -28.62 13.74 -3.34
C VAL A 407 -29.30 12.38 -3.23
N ARG A 408 -28.54 11.28 -3.03
CA ARG A 408 -29.12 9.94 -2.87
C ARG A 408 -30.05 9.84 -1.66
N VAL A 409 -29.69 10.48 -0.54
CA VAL A 409 -30.55 10.56 0.64
C VAL A 409 -31.83 11.33 0.32
N ALA A 410 -31.74 12.48 -0.34
CA ALA A 410 -32.90 13.28 -0.70
C ALA A 410 -33.82 12.57 -1.71
N VAL A 411 -33.25 11.86 -2.70
CA VAL A 411 -33.99 11.00 -3.64
C VAL A 411 -34.77 9.93 -2.90
N GLU A 412 -34.13 9.21 -1.98
CA GLU A 412 -34.81 8.14 -1.22
C GLU A 412 -35.93 8.69 -0.32
N LEU A 413 -35.73 9.86 0.30
CA LEU A 413 -36.76 10.52 1.09
C LEU A 413 -37.94 10.96 0.23
N LYS A 414 -37.67 11.54 -0.95
CA LYS A 414 -38.69 11.99 -1.88
C LYS A 414 -39.49 10.83 -2.48
N ARG A 415 -38.84 9.70 -2.76
CA ARG A 415 -39.51 8.46 -3.19
C ARG A 415 -40.47 7.91 -2.14
N ARG A 416 -40.16 8.06 -0.86
CA ARG A 416 -41.04 7.62 0.25
C ARG A 416 -42.16 8.62 0.53
N ASN A 417 -41.92 9.91 0.28
CA ASN A 417 -42.88 10.98 0.47
C ASN A 417 -42.62 12.09 -0.56
N SER A 418 -43.46 12.17 -1.59
CA SER A 418 -43.32 13.13 -2.70
C SER A 418 -43.32 14.59 -2.23
N GLU A 419 -44.01 14.87 -1.11
CA GLU A 419 -44.16 16.20 -0.49
C GLU A 419 -43.15 16.44 0.64
N VAL A 420 -42.02 15.72 0.67
CA VAL A 420 -41.00 15.91 1.70
C VAL A 420 -40.46 17.34 1.72
N SER A 421 -40.49 17.97 2.89
CA SER A 421 -40.02 19.35 3.05
C SER A 421 -38.50 19.44 3.13
N GLY A 422 -37.94 20.57 2.70
CA GLY A 422 -36.50 20.84 2.82
C GLY A 422 -35.98 20.80 4.26
N VAL A 423 -36.83 21.08 5.26
CA VAL A 423 -36.47 20.94 6.68
C VAL A 423 -36.21 19.47 7.03
N HIS A 424 -37.09 18.58 6.59
CA HIS A 424 -36.97 17.14 6.88
C HIS A 424 -35.75 16.53 6.19
N VAL A 425 -35.48 16.92 4.94
CA VAL A 425 -34.25 16.53 4.23
C VAL A 425 -33.00 17.06 4.95
N GLY A 426 -33.02 18.32 5.40
CA GLY A 426 -31.94 18.91 6.18
C GLY A 426 -31.66 18.16 7.49
N GLN A 427 -32.70 17.79 8.23
CA GLN A 427 -32.58 16.99 9.46
C GLN A 427 -31.94 15.62 9.18
N ALA A 428 -32.34 14.96 8.09
CA ALA A 428 -31.71 13.70 7.68
C ALA A 428 -30.22 13.86 7.35
N PHE A 429 -29.80 15.00 6.78
CA PHE A 429 -28.39 15.30 6.57
C PHE A 429 -27.62 15.44 7.89
N GLU A 430 -28.20 16.12 8.89
CA GLU A 430 -27.57 16.24 10.21
C GLU A 430 -27.39 14.88 10.87
N THR A 431 -28.44 14.05 10.89
CA THR A 431 -28.36 12.69 11.46
C THR A 431 -27.32 11.83 10.73
N ARG A 432 -27.25 11.92 9.40
CA ARG A 432 -26.42 11.02 8.58
C ARG A 432 -24.97 11.47 8.44
N PHE A 433 -24.72 12.78 8.44
CA PHE A 433 -23.42 13.37 8.14
C PHE A 433 -22.84 14.21 9.28
N GLN A 434 -23.59 14.44 10.37
CA GLN A 434 -23.15 15.18 11.58
C GLN A 434 -22.54 16.54 11.22
N MET A 435 -23.32 17.39 10.57
CA MET A 435 -22.81 18.64 9.98
C MET A 435 -22.57 19.72 11.04
N GLY A 436 -23.24 19.68 12.20
CA GLY A 436 -23.04 20.63 13.29
C GLY A 436 -23.44 22.07 12.90
N VAL A 437 -24.45 22.23 12.03
CA VAL A 437 -24.90 23.53 11.50
C VAL A 437 -26.24 23.94 12.10
N SER A 438 -26.57 25.24 12.02
CA SER A 438 -27.84 25.76 12.51
C SER A 438 -29.05 25.21 11.76
N GLU A 439 -30.22 25.22 12.39
CA GLU A 439 -31.48 24.76 11.78
C GLU A 439 -31.82 25.53 10.49
N ALA A 440 -31.58 26.84 10.46
CA ALA A 440 -31.73 27.67 9.26
C ALA A 440 -30.83 27.20 8.11
N SER A 441 -29.62 26.73 8.42
CA SER A 441 -28.71 26.15 7.43
C SER A 441 -29.20 24.79 6.93
N LEU A 442 -29.70 23.93 7.83
CA LEU A 442 -30.28 22.63 7.45
C LEU A 442 -31.47 22.80 6.50
N ARG A 443 -32.39 23.72 6.81
CA ARG A 443 -33.51 24.07 5.92
C ARG A 443 -33.01 24.51 4.55
N ARG A 444 -32.04 25.42 4.51
CA ARG A 444 -31.45 25.92 3.26
C ARG A 444 -30.82 24.79 2.43
N TYR A 445 -30.05 23.91 3.07
CA TYR A 445 -29.38 22.81 2.37
C TYR A 445 -30.35 21.76 1.87
N GLY A 446 -31.35 21.39 2.66
CA GLY A 446 -32.36 20.43 2.23
C GLY A 446 -33.21 20.97 1.08
N SER A 447 -33.65 22.24 1.14
CA SER A 447 -34.34 22.89 0.02
C SER A 447 -33.44 23.01 -1.22
N GLY A 448 -32.17 23.36 -1.04
CA GLY A 448 -31.19 23.44 -2.12
C GLY A 448 -31.02 22.11 -2.83
N VAL A 449 -30.83 21.00 -2.10
CA VAL A 449 -30.70 19.67 -2.70
C VAL A 449 -32.00 19.20 -3.35
N LEU A 450 -33.18 19.52 -2.81
CA LEU A 450 -34.46 19.18 -3.44
C LEU A 450 -34.65 19.82 -4.83
N VAL A 451 -34.14 21.04 -5.05
CA VAL A 451 -34.12 21.65 -6.39
C VAL A 451 -33.37 20.77 -7.39
N TRP A 452 -32.26 20.16 -6.96
CA TRP A 452 -31.50 19.23 -7.81
C TRP A 452 -32.21 17.90 -8.01
N VAL A 453 -32.89 17.38 -6.99
CA VAL A 453 -33.69 16.15 -7.12
C VAL A 453 -34.81 16.34 -8.12
N ASN A 454 -35.56 17.45 -8.03
CA ASN A 454 -36.63 17.77 -8.99
C ASN A 454 -36.08 17.87 -10.42
N TRP A 455 -34.94 18.55 -10.59
CA TRP A 455 -34.29 18.66 -11.90
C TRP A 455 -33.85 17.28 -12.45
N LEU A 456 -33.39 16.37 -11.60
CA LEU A 456 -33.08 15.00 -12.01
C LEU A 456 -34.33 14.20 -12.43
N GLN A 457 -35.48 14.46 -11.79
CA GLN A 457 -36.78 13.88 -12.15
C GLN A 457 -37.28 14.43 -13.48
N GLU A 458 -37.16 15.73 -13.71
CA GLU A 458 -37.49 16.39 -15.00
C GLU A 458 -36.66 15.81 -16.15
N LEU A 459 -35.40 15.44 -15.90
CA LEU A 459 -34.52 14.79 -16.87
C LEU A 459 -34.78 13.28 -17.05
N GLY A 460 -35.71 12.68 -16.30
CA GLY A 460 -35.98 11.25 -16.33
C GLY A 460 -34.82 10.37 -15.83
N ILE A 461 -33.92 10.94 -15.02
CA ILE A 461 -32.75 10.23 -14.47
C ILE A 461 -33.10 9.51 -13.16
N VAL A 462 -34.12 10.02 -12.46
CA VAL A 462 -34.64 9.45 -11.22
C VAL A 462 -36.17 9.39 -11.35
N GLU A 463 -36.78 8.33 -10.81
CA GLU A 463 -38.23 8.19 -10.78
C GLU A 463 -38.88 9.26 -9.87
N PRO A 464 -40.12 9.71 -10.20
CA PRO A 464 -40.85 10.69 -9.42
C PRO A 464 -41.07 10.31 -7.95
#